data_AF-N6YWS7-F1
#
_entry.id   AF-N6YWS7-F1
#
_cell.length_a   1.000
_cell.length_b   1.000
_cell.length_c   1.000
_cell.angle_alpha   90.00
_cell.angle_beta   90.00
_cell.angle_gamma   90.00
#
_symmetry.space_group_name_H-M   'P 1'
#
loop_
_entity.id
_entity.type
_entity.pdbx_description
1 polymer ?
#
loop_
_entity_poly.entity_id
_entity_poly.type
_entity_poly.pdbx_seq_one_letter_code
_entity_poly.pdbx_strand_id
1 'polypeptide(L)'
;MDYLPPCITSPGIAAVVHRRLNELYFAHLLEALHSSASGIGASFTTTPEKEDSISNEILEYLAFCVAFSREGYLWPKKDPSQQFLDATARIHDGYAIKLVQDIIAELKTLGYHWEISPDGYNWAAFAEEQAARKELAAEADHYLQGKTPTCA
;
A
#
# COMPACT_ATOMS: atom_id res chain seq x y z
N MET A 1 -21.57 -14.78 -41.65
CA MET A 1 -21.65 -13.50 -40.92
C MET A 1 -20.26 -13.21 -40.39
N ASP A 2 -19.56 -12.30 -41.05
CA ASP A 2 -18.25 -11.85 -40.60
C ASP A 2 -18.45 -10.96 -39.38
N TYR A 3 -18.20 -11.51 -38.20
CA TYR A 3 -18.14 -10.72 -36.98
C TYR A 3 -16.87 -9.87 -37.07
N LEU A 4 -17.01 -8.63 -37.55
CA LEU A 4 -15.96 -7.64 -37.40
C LEU A 4 -15.72 -7.45 -35.89
N PRO A 5 -14.47 -7.57 -35.41
CA PRO A 5 -14.19 -7.37 -34.00
C PRO A 5 -14.59 -5.94 -33.58
N PRO A 6 -15.10 -5.77 -32.34
CA PRO A 6 -15.49 -4.45 -31.85
C PRO A 6 -14.32 -3.49 -31.95
N CYS A 7 -14.60 -2.26 -32.41
CA CYS A 7 -13.59 -1.22 -32.55
C CYS A 7 -12.90 -0.95 -31.19
N ILE A 8 -11.57 -0.76 -31.20
CA ILE A 8 -10.78 -0.51 -29.97
C ILE A 8 -11.21 0.75 -29.22
N THR A 9 -11.85 1.70 -29.91
CA THR A 9 -12.41 2.93 -29.32
C THR A 9 -13.84 2.77 -28.81
N SER A 10 -14.40 1.55 -28.86
CA SER A 10 -15.77 1.31 -28.38
C SER A 10 -15.87 1.41 -26.84
N PRO A 11 -16.99 1.93 -26.30
CA PRO A 11 -17.21 2.01 -24.86
C PRO A 11 -17.10 0.65 -24.14
N GLY A 12 -17.49 -0.44 -24.80
CA GLY A 12 -17.40 -1.80 -24.25
C GLY A 12 -15.95 -2.23 -24.00
N ILE A 13 -15.05 -1.99 -24.96
CA ILE A 13 -13.62 -2.27 -24.79
C ILE A 13 -13.02 -1.39 -23.69
N ALA A 14 -13.37 -0.10 -23.65
CA ALA A 14 -12.90 0.81 -22.60
C ALA A 14 -13.31 0.34 -21.18
N ALA A 15 -14.55 -0.15 -21.00
CA ALA A 15 -15.01 -0.66 -19.71
C ALA A 15 -14.23 -1.90 -19.25
N VAL A 16 -13.90 -2.81 -20.17
CA VAL A 16 -13.08 -4.01 -19.88
C VAL A 16 -11.66 -3.60 -19.49
N VAL A 17 -11.03 -2.70 -20.24
CA VAL A 17 -9.67 -2.21 -19.95
C VAL A 17 -9.64 -1.50 -18.59
N HIS A 18 -10.60 -0.59 -18.33
CA HIS A 18 -10.69 0.12 -17.06
C HIS A 18 -10.83 -0.83 -15.88
N ARG A 19 -11.73 -1.82 -15.96
CA ARG A 19 -11.89 -2.84 -14.92
C ARG A 19 -10.57 -3.58 -14.69
N ARG A 20 -9.94 -4.07 -15.76
CA ARG A 20 -8.73 -4.88 -15.65
C ARG A 20 -7.56 -4.10 -15.05
N LEU A 21 -7.38 -2.84 -15.41
CA LEU A 21 -6.33 -2.00 -14.84
C LEU A 21 -6.57 -1.71 -13.35
N ASN A 22 -7.81 -1.47 -12.94
CA ASN A 22 -8.14 -1.31 -11.52
C ASN A 22 -7.93 -2.61 -10.72
N GLU A 23 -8.31 -3.76 -11.28
CA GLU A 23 -8.04 -5.07 -10.64
C GLU A 23 -6.55 -5.26 -10.40
N LEU A 24 -5.70 -4.97 -11.40
CA LEU A 24 -4.25 -5.10 -11.27
C LEU A 24 -3.68 -4.10 -10.26
N TYR A 25 -4.17 -2.87 -10.26
CA TYR A 25 -3.78 -1.86 -9.29
C TYR A 25 -4.13 -2.27 -7.85
N PHE A 26 -5.36 -2.70 -7.57
CA PHE A 26 -5.74 -3.12 -6.23
C PHE A 26 -5.09 -4.43 -5.81
N ALA A 27 -4.84 -5.37 -6.74
CA ALA A 27 -4.06 -6.57 -6.45
C ALA A 27 -2.65 -6.22 -5.94
N HIS A 28 -1.98 -5.25 -6.58
CA HIS A 28 -0.68 -4.75 -6.14
C HIS A 28 -0.71 -4.13 -4.73
N LEU A 29 -1.76 -3.37 -4.41
CA LEU A 29 -1.93 -2.81 -3.06
C LEU A 29 -2.23 -3.88 -2.00
N LEU A 30 -3.04 -4.88 -2.34
CA LEU A 30 -3.35 -6.01 -1.47
C LEU A 30 -2.11 -6.86 -1.20
N GLU A 31 -1.26 -7.05 -2.20
CA GLU A 31 0.03 -7.74 -2.03
C GLU A 31 0.94 -6.99 -1.05
N ALA A 32 1.06 -5.68 -1.19
CA ALA A 32 1.82 -4.86 -0.24
C ALA A 32 1.25 -4.95 1.18
N LEU A 33 -0.07 -4.82 1.33
CA LEU A 33 -0.76 -4.94 2.62
C LEU A 33 -0.51 -6.31 3.26
N HIS A 34 -0.66 -7.38 2.49
CA HIS A 34 -0.45 -8.75 2.94
C HIS A 34 1.01 -9.03 3.32
N SER A 35 1.95 -8.59 2.48
CA SER A 35 3.40 -8.78 2.72
C SER A 35 3.85 -8.04 3.98
N SER A 36 3.43 -6.77 4.16
CA SER A 36 3.75 -6.00 5.35
C SER A 36 3.12 -6.59 6.62
N ALA A 37 1.87 -7.04 6.54
CA ALA A 37 1.23 -7.74 7.67
C ALA A 37 1.98 -9.02 8.04
N SER A 38 2.32 -9.85 7.04
CA SER A 38 3.04 -11.10 7.25
C SER A 38 4.44 -10.87 7.82
N GLY A 39 5.13 -9.81 7.40
CA GLY A 39 6.46 -9.46 7.89
C GLY A 39 6.48 -9.21 9.41
N ILE A 40 5.37 -8.73 9.97
CA ILE A 40 5.23 -8.44 11.40
C ILE A 40 4.44 -9.50 12.18
N GLY A 41 4.20 -10.68 11.59
CA GLY A 41 3.49 -11.77 12.28
C GLY A 41 1.98 -11.57 12.38
N ALA A 42 1.36 -11.01 11.35
CA ALA A 42 -0.09 -10.92 11.23
C ALA A 42 -0.56 -11.30 9.82
N SER A 43 -1.84 -11.58 9.65
CA SER A 43 -2.39 -11.99 8.36
C SER A 43 -3.87 -11.67 8.22
N PHE A 44 -4.36 -11.81 6.98
CA PHE A 44 -5.78 -11.80 6.66
C PHE A 44 -6.22 -13.23 6.32
N THR A 45 -7.11 -13.80 7.12
CA THR A 45 -7.56 -15.20 7.03
C THR A 45 -9.06 -15.29 6.75
N THR A 46 -9.50 -16.37 6.09
CA THR A 46 -10.94 -16.67 5.88
C THR A 46 -11.53 -17.58 6.94
N THR A 47 -10.69 -18.15 7.81
CA THR A 47 -11.09 -19.03 8.92
C THR A 47 -10.42 -18.53 10.19
N PRO A 48 -10.83 -17.36 10.71
CA PRO A 48 -10.22 -16.82 11.92
C PRO A 48 -10.49 -17.72 13.12
N GLU A 49 -9.47 -17.97 13.94
CA GLU A 49 -9.70 -18.51 15.28
C GLU A 49 -10.23 -17.41 16.20
N LYS A 50 -9.82 -16.16 15.93
CA LYS A 50 -10.26 -14.94 16.61
C LYS A 50 -10.12 -13.72 15.69
N GLU A 51 -10.93 -12.69 15.93
CA GLU A 51 -10.75 -11.38 15.29
C GLU A 51 -10.01 -10.45 16.24
N ASP A 52 -8.74 -10.16 15.94
CA ASP A 52 -7.93 -9.23 16.72
C ASP A 52 -8.17 -7.78 16.28
N SER A 53 -7.96 -6.84 17.21
CA SER A 53 -7.95 -5.41 16.87
C SER A 53 -6.59 -4.99 16.31
N ILE A 54 -6.60 -4.18 15.26
CA ILE A 54 -5.39 -3.52 14.74
C ILE A 54 -5.14 -2.27 15.57
N SER A 55 -3.93 -2.13 16.15
CA SER A 55 -3.54 -0.91 16.86
C SER A 55 -3.27 0.23 15.88
N ASN A 56 -3.36 1.48 16.34
CA ASN A 56 -3.09 2.64 15.48
C ASN A 56 -1.67 2.64 14.90
N GLU A 57 -0.68 2.18 15.66
CA GLU A 57 0.71 2.09 15.19
C GLU A 57 0.87 1.08 14.04
N ILE A 58 0.24 -0.09 14.15
CA ILE A 58 0.24 -1.08 13.07
C ILE A 58 -0.56 -0.58 11.87
N LEU A 59 -1.70 0.07 12.11
CA LEU A 59 -2.50 0.64 11.02
C LEU A 59 -1.71 1.71 10.24
N GLU A 60 -1.00 2.60 10.93
CA GLU A 60 -0.16 3.61 10.30
C GLU A 60 0.99 2.99 9.51
N TYR A 61 1.63 1.96 10.06
CA TYR A 61 2.66 1.20 9.34
C TYR A 61 2.13 0.58 8.05
N LEU A 62 1.02 -0.17 8.12
CA LEU A 62 0.40 -0.80 6.95
C LEU A 62 -0.01 0.25 5.91
N ALA A 63 -0.60 1.36 6.36
CA ALA A 63 -0.96 2.48 5.50
C ALA A 63 0.24 3.10 4.79
N PHE A 64 1.36 3.25 5.51
CA PHE A 64 2.59 3.76 4.92
C PHE A 64 3.12 2.81 3.85
N CYS A 65 3.22 1.52 4.13
CA CYS A 65 3.69 0.52 3.17
C CYS A 65 2.81 0.46 1.91
N VAL A 66 1.48 0.50 2.07
CA VAL A 66 0.53 0.54 0.95
C VAL A 66 0.68 1.83 0.15
N ALA A 67 0.81 2.99 0.81
CA ALA A 67 1.02 4.26 0.14
C ALA A 67 2.35 4.30 -0.61
N PHE A 68 3.43 3.82 0.00
CA PHE A 68 4.73 3.72 -0.64
C PHE A 68 4.66 2.81 -1.87
N SER A 69 4.10 1.62 -1.73
CA SER A 69 3.91 0.68 -2.85
C SER A 69 3.06 1.27 -3.99
N ARG A 70 1.99 2.01 -3.65
CA ARG A 70 1.15 2.74 -4.60
C ARG A 70 1.96 3.74 -5.42
N GLU A 71 2.80 4.54 -4.77
CA GLU A 71 3.61 5.56 -5.44
C GLU A 71 4.60 4.92 -6.44
N GLY A 72 5.18 3.77 -6.09
CA GLY A 72 6.04 2.99 -6.98
C GLY A 72 5.29 2.38 -8.18
N TYR A 73 4.04 1.93 -7.98
CA TYR A 73 3.21 1.42 -9.06
C TYR A 73 2.84 2.52 -10.06
N LEU A 74 2.40 3.68 -9.56
CA LEU A 74 1.96 4.80 -10.41
C LEU A 74 3.13 5.50 -11.11
N TRP A 75 4.31 5.52 -10.49
CA TRP A 75 5.50 6.16 -11.02
C TRP A 75 6.74 5.27 -10.83
N PRO A 76 6.93 4.23 -11.67
CA PRO A 76 7.99 3.22 -11.49
C PRO A 76 9.42 3.74 -11.67
N LYS A 77 9.58 4.98 -12.15
CA LYS A 77 10.87 5.67 -12.24
C LYS A 77 11.03 6.78 -11.20
N LYS A 78 10.11 6.90 -10.24
CA LYS A 78 10.18 7.88 -9.16
C LYS A 78 11.36 7.52 -8.27
N ASP A 79 12.09 8.54 -7.86
CA ASP A 79 13.19 8.39 -6.91
C ASP A 79 12.64 7.86 -5.57
N PRO A 80 13.26 6.84 -4.94
CA PRO A 80 12.78 6.27 -3.68
C PRO A 80 12.59 7.30 -2.56
N SER A 81 13.43 8.33 -2.50
CA SER A 81 13.29 9.42 -1.53
C SER A 81 12.06 10.27 -1.79
N GLN A 82 11.76 10.58 -3.06
CA GLN A 82 10.52 11.29 -3.40
C GLN A 82 9.29 10.42 -3.12
N GLN A 83 9.37 9.12 -3.43
CA GLN A 83 8.32 8.15 -3.13
C GLN A 83 8.03 8.07 -1.64
N PHE A 84 9.06 8.10 -0.80
CA PHE A 84 8.97 8.15 0.66
C PHE A 84 8.26 9.42 1.15
N LEU A 85 8.67 10.58 0.63
CA LEU A 85 8.07 11.87 0.99
C LEU A 85 6.59 11.91 0.63
N ASP A 86 6.24 11.45 -0.57
CA ASP A 86 4.86 11.40 -1.04
C ASP A 86 4.02 10.46 -0.16
N ALA A 87 4.52 9.25 0.14
CA ALA A 87 3.84 8.31 1.04
C ALA A 87 3.65 8.88 2.45
N THR A 88 4.66 9.56 2.99
CA THR A 88 4.60 10.23 4.30
C THR A 88 3.56 11.36 4.29
N ALA A 89 3.50 12.16 3.23
CA ALA A 89 2.47 13.18 3.08
C ALA A 89 1.05 12.58 3.06
N ARG A 90 0.87 11.39 2.46
CA ARG A 90 -0.42 10.67 2.47
C ARG A 90 -0.81 10.08 3.82
N ILE A 91 0.15 9.85 4.71
CA ILE A 91 -0.14 9.52 6.10
C ILE A 91 -0.63 10.77 6.82
N HIS A 92 0.10 11.88 6.69
CA HIS A 92 -0.25 13.14 7.36
C HIS A 92 -1.58 13.75 6.91
N ASP A 93 -1.94 13.63 5.63
CA ASP A 93 -3.23 14.11 5.11
C ASP A 93 -4.40 13.15 5.38
N GLY A 94 -4.13 11.97 5.95
CA GLY A 94 -5.11 10.94 6.30
C GLY A 94 -5.57 10.04 5.14
N TYR A 95 -5.13 10.30 3.90
CA TYR A 95 -5.52 9.52 2.73
C TYR A 95 -5.11 8.05 2.87
N ALA A 96 -3.86 7.78 3.24
CA ALA A 96 -3.32 6.43 3.30
C ALA A 96 -4.03 5.58 4.37
N ILE A 97 -4.29 6.19 5.53
CA ILE A 97 -5.03 5.54 6.63
C ILE A 97 -6.44 5.17 6.17
N LYS A 98 -7.16 6.13 5.56
CA LYS A 98 -8.52 5.89 5.07
C LYS A 98 -8.56 4.81 3.99
N LEU A 99 -7.61 4.83 3.06
CA LEU A 99 -7.50 3.81 2.01
C LEU A 99 -7.35 2.40 2.61
N VAL A 100 -6.45 2.21 3.57
CA VAL A 100 -6.26 0.89 4.20
C VAL A 100 -7.47 0.48 5.03
N GLN A 101 -8.11 1.41 5.75
CA GLN A 101 -9.35 1.12 6.46
C GLN A 101 -10.47 0.65 5.52
N ASP A 102 -10.63 1.29 4.36
CA ASP A 102 -11.63 0.90 3.36
C ASP A 102 -11.29 -0.46 2.75
N ILE A 103 -10.03 -0.72 2.43
CA ILE A 103 -9.58 -2.06 1.95
C ILE A 103 -9.90 -3.13 3.01
N ILE A 104 -9.59 -2.88 4.27
CA ILE A 104 -9.86 -3.82 5.37
C ILE A 104 -11.37 -4.04 5.52
N ALA A 105 -12.18 -2.98 5.43
CA ALA A 105 -13.63 -3.09 5.49
C ALA A 105 -14.18 -3.96 4.36
N GLU A 106 -13.72 -3.75 3.12
CA GLU A 106 -14.12 -4.57 1.96
C GLU A 106 -13.67 -6.03 2.13
N LEU A 107 -12.44 -6.27 2.59
CA LEU A 107 -11.95 -7.61 2.90
C LEU A 107 -12.85 -8.34 3.93
N LYS A 108 -13.33 -7.63 4.96
CA LYS A 108 -14.30 -8.19 5.91
C LYS A 108 -15.62 -8.58 5.25
N THR A 109 -16.13 -7.80 4.30
CA THR A 109 -17.35 -8.19 3.56
C THR A 109 -17.16 -9.45 2.72
N LEU A 110 -15.92 -9.72 2.30
CA LEU A 110 -15.51 -10.92 1.58
C LEU A 110 -15.17 -12.10 2.50
N GLY A 111 -15.30 -11.93 3.83
CA GLY A 111 -15.02 -12.97 4.83
C GLY A 111 -13.55 -13.08 5.23
N TYR A 112 -12.71 -12.09 4.93
CA TYR A 112 -11.34 -12.03 5.43
C TYR A 112 -11.28 -11.24 6.75
N HIS A 113 -10.57 -11.79 7.72
CA HIS A 113 -10.43 -11.23 9.07
C HIS A 113 -8.96 -11.03 9.42
N TRP A 114 -8.67 -9.97 10.19
CA TRP A 114 -7.34 -9.72 10.72
C TRP A 114 -7.04 -10.67 11.89
N GLU A 115 -5.91 -11.33 11.82
CA GLU A 115 -5.45 -12.26 12.85
C GLU A 115 -3.96 -12.07 13.11
N ILE A 116 -3.60 -11.96 14.39
CA ILE A 116 -2.21 -11.95 14.84
C ILE A 116 -1.78 -13.41 15.01
N SER A 117 -0.56 -13.74 14.55
CA SER A 117 0.03 -15.07 14.74
C SER A 117 -0.08 -15.54 16.19
N PRO A 118 -0.17 -16.86 16.46
CA PRO A 118 -0.21 -17.39 17.82
C PRO A 118 0.97 -16.94 18.70
N ASP A 119 2.14 -16.71 18.09
CA ASP A 119 3.35 -16.20 18.74
C ASP A 119 3.31 -14.68 19.02
N GLY A 120 2.24 -14.00 18.60
CA GLY A 120 2.10 -12.55 18.66
C GLY A 120 2.76 -11.82 17.49
N TYR A 121 2.78 -10.49 17.57
CA TYR A 121 3.51 -9.66 16.61
C TYR A 121 5.01 -9.92 16.71
N ASN A 122 5.66 -9.99 15.55
CA ASN A 122 7.11 -9.95 15.45
C ASN A 122 7.61 -8.52 15.62
N TRP A 123 7.73 -8.08 16.87
CA TRP A 123 8.18 -6.73 17.23
C TRP A 123 9.63 -6.44 16.80
N ALA A 124 10.47 -7.47 16.67
CA ALA A 124 11.83 -7.31 16.17
C ALA A 124 11.82 -6.93 14.69
N ALA A 125 11.08 -7.67 13.85
CA ALA A 125 10.92 -7.33 12.44
C ALA A 125 10.24 -5.97 12.25
N PHE A 126 9.24 -5.65 13.07
CA PHE A 126 8.62 -4.32 13.05
C PHE A 126 9.62 -3.21 13.39
N ALA A 127 10.50 -3.41 14.37
CA ALA A 127 11.53 -2.43 14.72
C ALA A 127 12.58 -2.27 13.60
N GLU A 128 12.95 -3.34 12.91
CA GLU A 128 13.83 -3.31 11.74
C GLU A 128 13.22 -2.50 10.59
N GLU A 129 11.94 -2.72 10.27
CA GLU A 129 11.20 -1.95 9.28
C GLU A 129 11.14 -0.45 9.63
N GLN A 130 10.89 -0.14 10.91
CA GLN A 130 10.88 1.24 11.39
C GLN A 130 12.27 1.89 11.38
N ALA A 131 13.34 1.11 11.54
CA ALA A 131 14.71 1.59 11.38
C ALA A 131 15.03 1.90 9.90
N ALA A 132 14.70 0.98 8.98
CA ALA A 132 14.84 1.19 7.55
C ALA A 132 14.06 2.43 7.07
N ARG A 133 12.85 2.64 7.61
CA ARG A 133 12.04 3.85 7.35
C ARG A 133 12.76 5.13 7.79
N LYS A 134 13.48 5.11 8.91
CA LYS A 134 14.26 6.27 9.38
C LYS A 134 15.48 6.55 8.51
N GLU A 135 16.15 5.52 8.03
CA GLU A 135 17.27 5.66 7.08
C GLU A 135 16.78 6.32 5.79
N LEU A 136 15.67 5.82 5.22
CA LEU A 136 15.06 6.40 4.03
C LEU A 136 14.56 7.84 4.26
N ALA A 137 14.09 8.16 5.47
CA ALA A 137 13.76 9.53 5.85
C ALA A 137 14.98 10.45 5.79
N ALA A 138 16.13 10.01 6.31
CA ALA A 138 17.37 10.76 6.26
C ALA A 138 17.87 10.96 4.81
N GLU A 139 17.74 9.93 3.96
CA GLU A 139 18.02 10.03 2.52
C GLU A 139 17.08 11.03 1.83
N ALA A 140 15.80 11.04 2.22
CA ALA A 140 14.82 11.97 1.70
C ALA A 140 15.07 13.42 2.12
N ASP A 141 15.51 13.64 3.35
CA ASP A 141 15.94 14.97 3.81
C ASP A 141 17.15 15.47 3.01
N HIS A 142 18.15 14.61 2.77
CA HIS A 142 19.30 14.95 1.95
C HIS A 142 18.90 15.24 0.48
N TYR A 143 17.96 14.46 -0.06
CA TYR A 143 17.40 14.67 -1.39
C TYR A 143 16.74 16.06 -1.53
N LEU A 144 15.97 16.49 -0.52
CA LEU A 144 15.37 17.82 -0.49
C LEU A 144 16.45 18.92 -0.45
N GLN A 145 17.49 18.75 0.36
CA GLN A 145 18.59 19.71 0.45
C GLN A 145 19.30 19.90 -0.90
N GLY A 146 19.60 18.82 -1.62
CA GLY A 146 20.23 18.86 -2.95
C GLY A 146 19.36 19.46 -4.06
N LYS A 147 18.04 19.57 -3.84
CA LYS A 147 17.10 20.23 -4.75
C LYS A 147 16.79 21.68 -4.38
N THR A 148 17.25 22.15 -3.23
CA THR A 148 17.09 23.57 -2.86
C THR A 148 18.02 24.37 -3.76
N PRO A 149 17.53 25.23 -4.67
CA PRO A 149 18.42 26.11 -5.41
C PRO A 149 19.14 26.99 -4.39
N THR A 150 20.48 26.98 -4.41
CA THR A 150 21.25 28.01 -3.74
C THR A 150 20.81 29.34 -4.32
N CYS A 151 20.08 30.13 -3.54
CA CYS A 151 19.80 31.52 -3.91
C CYS A 151 21.17 32.20 -4.04
N ALA A 152 21.58 32.46 -5.28
CA ALA A 152 22.72 33.30 -5.61
C ALA A 152 22.29 34.76 -5.66
#